data_AF-A0A7Z9TB37-F1
#
_entry.id   AF-A0A7Z9TB37-F1
#
_cell.length_a   1.000
_cell.length_b   1.000
_cell.length_c   1.000
_cell.angle_alpha   90.00
_cell.angle_beta   90.00
_cell.angle_gamma   90.00
#
_symmetry.space_group_name_H-M   'P 1'
#
loop_
_entity.id
_entity.type
_entity.pdbx_description
1 polymer ?
#
loop_
_entity_poly.entity_id
_entity_poly.type
_entity_poly.pdbx_seq_one_letter_code
_entity_poly.pdbx_strand_id
1 'polypeptide(L)'
;MHYRTLGRTGLSVSAIGLGTAVYAGRTHGPFDEREAIAAIRAALDADVNYIDTSRHYGPSEEIIGKALIGYRGDCIICTKLGPRTGMTASETIVGVEQSLEALGRPHIDILLAHDIQQIGEGVGAVKAILQRGGLVDGFRQLQQEGRVRFIGVSGRHFRGLGCSAYKGV
;
A
#
# COMPACT_ATOMS: atom_id res chain seq x y z
N MET A 1 8.50 -3.58 -21.59
CA MET A 1 8.44 -3.93 -20.15
C MET A 1 8.42 -5.44 -19.92
N HIS A 2 8.94 -5.96 -18.80
CA HIS A 2 8.75 -7.36 -18.38
C HIS A 2 7.73 -7.43 -17.25
N TYR A 3 6.84 -8.44 -17.29
CA TYR A 3 5.80 -8.64 -16.27
C TYR A 3 5.95 -9.99 -15.56
N ARG A 4 5.52 -10.05 -14.30
CA ARG A 4 5.50 -11.26 -13.48
C ARG A 4 4.20 -11.34 -12.69
N THR A 5 3.72 -12.55 -12.45
CA THR A 5 2.59 -12.76 -11.56
C THR A 5 3.00 -12.53 -10.11
N LEU A 6 2.28 -11.66 -9.40
CA LEU A 6 2.53 -11.39 -7.99
C LEU A 6 1.98 -12.53 -7.11
N GLY A 7 2.83 -13.51 -6.80
CA GLY A 7 2.47 -14.62 -5.93
C GLY A 7 1.21 -15.35 -6.38
N ARG A 8 0.23 -15.49 -5.47
CA ARG A 8 -1.07 -16.14 -5.74
C ARG A 8 -2.20 -15.15 -6.08
N THR A 9 -1.88 -13.87 -6.26
CA THR A 9 -2.89 -12.83 -6.51
C THR A 9 -3.43 -12.85 -7.95
N GLY A 10 -2.69 -13.46 -8.88
CA GLY A 10 -3.00 -13.40 -10.31
C GLY A 10 -2.71 -12.04 -10.95
N LEU A 11 -2.29 -11.02 -10.18
CA LEU A 11 -1.90 -9.72 -10.72
C LEU A 11 -0.62 -9.84 -11.56
N SER A 12 -0.65 -9.34 -12.79
CA SER A 12 0.52 -9.19 -13.64
C SER A 12 1.17 -7.84 -13.38
N VAL A 13 2.29 -7.82 -12.64
CA VAL A 13 3.01 -6.60 -12.25
C VAL A 13 4.28 -6.43 -13.07
N SER A 14 4.63 -5.19 -13.42
CA SER A 14 5.90 -4.86 -14.04
C SER A 14 7.06 -5.28 -13.10
N ALA A 15 8.14 -5.81 -13.68
CA ALA A 15 9.30 -6.27 -12.91
C ALA A 15 10.01 -5.13 -12.14
N ILE A 16 9.76 -3.88 -12.55
CA ILE A 16 10.12 -2.66 -11.86
C ILE A 16 8.82 -1.95 -11.48
N GLY A 17 8.74 -1.48 -10.24
CA GLY A 17 7.63 -0.66 -9.74
C GLY A 17 8.11 0.75 -9.40
N LEU A 18 7.17 1.71 -9.37
CA LEU A 18 7.45 3.09 -8.97
C LEU A 18 7.21 3.26 -7.46
N GLY A 19 8.27 3.52 -6.70
CA GLY A 19 8.18 3.90 -5.30
C GLY A 19 8.00 5.41 -5.14
N THR A 20 7.12 5.83 -4.23
CA THR A 20 6.71 7.24 -4.11
C THR A 20 7.07 7.90 -2.77
N ALA A 21 7.90 7.23 -1.95
CA ALA A 21 8.34 7.76 -0.65
C ALA A 21 9.10 9.10 -0.72
N VAL A 22 9.65 9.46 -1.88
CA VAL A 22 10.28 10.77 -2.11
C VAL A 22 9.30 11.92 -1.87
N TYR A 23 8.00 11.72 -2.16
CA TYR A 23 6.96 12.73 -1.98
C TYR A 23 6.54 12.91 -0.52
N ALA A 24 7.13 12.16 0.43
CA ALA A 24 6.98 12.45 1.85
C ALA A 24 7.60 13.81 2.23
N GLY A 25 8.46 14.40 1.39
CA GLY A 25 9.04 15.74 1.59
C GLY A 25 9.99 15.85 2.79
N ARG A 26 10.42 14.71 3.35
CA ARG A 26 11.30 14.64 4.52
C ARG A 26 12.74 14.33 4.11
N THR A 27 13.00 13.05 3.83
CA THR A 27 14.36 12.51 3.67
C THR A 27 15.08 12.99 2.41
N HIS A 28 14.34 13.47 1.40
CA HIS A 28 14.88 13.80 0.07
C HIS A 28 14.79 15.29 -0.26
N GLY A 29 14.43 16.13 0.71
CA GLY A 29 14.21 17.56 0.49
C GLY A 29 12.83 17.89 -0.11
N PRO A 30 12.59 19.19 -0.42
CA PRO A 30 11.37 19.60 -1.10
C PRO A 30 11.32 19.02 -2.52
N PHE A 31 10.10 18.87 -3.04
CA PHE A 31 9.86 18.46 -4.42
C PHE A 31 8.84 19.40 -5.07
N ASP A 32 8.88 19.53 -6.39
CA ASP A 32 7.85 20.23 -7.15
C ASP A 32 6.71 19.25 -7.52
N GLU A 33 5.46 19.65 -7.25
CA GLU A 33 4.29 18.79 -7.50
C GLU A 33 4.11 18.48 -9.00
N ARG A 34 4.42 19.43 -9.89
CA ARG A 34 4.26 19.21 -11.34
C ARG A 34 5.31 18.22 -11.84
N GLU A 35 6.54 18.32 -11.36
CA GLU A 35 7.58 17.34 -11.64
C GLU A 35 7.22 15.96 -11.10
N ALA A 36 6.64 15.88 -9.90
CA ALA A 36 6.16 14.62 -9.32
C ALA A 36 5.07 13.96 -10.18
N ILE A 37 4.07 14.73 -10.60
CA ILE A 37 3.02 14.27 -11.51
C ILE A 37 3.61 13.81 -12.85
N ALA A 38 4.53 14.59 -13.42
CA ALA A 38 5.20 14.26 -14.68
C ALA A 38 6.03 12.97 -14.57
N ALA A 39 6.73 12.76 -13.44
CA ALA A 39 7.50 11.54 -13.19
C ALA A 39 6.61 10.30 -13.09
N ILE A 40 5.47 10.40 -12.41
CA ILE A 40 4.49 9.30 -12.32
C ILE A 40 3.96 8.96 -13.73
N ARG A 41 3.59 9.98 -14.52
CA ARG A 41 3.14 9.75 -15.90
C ARG A 41 4.22 9.15 -16.78
N ALA A 42 5.46 9.62 -16.68
CA ALA A 42 6.58 9.06 -17.43
C ALA A 42 6.81 7.58 -17.09
N ALA A 43 6.62 7.16 -15.83
CA ALA A 43 6.69 5.75 -15.46
C ALA A 43 5.56 4.93 -16.10
N LEU A 44 4.33 5.44 -16.06
CA LEU A 44 3.15 4.83 -16.69
C LEU A 44 3.32 4.70 -18.21
N ASP A 45 3.78 5.77 -18.88
CA ASP A 45 4.07 5.80 -20.31
C ASP A 45 5.22 4.86 -20.70
N ALA A 46 6.11 4.52 -19.75
CA ALA A 46 7.16 3.52 -19.88
C ALA A 46 6.69 2.10 -19.52
N ASP A 47 5.37 1.84 -19.54
CA ASP A 47 4.73 0.55 -19.27
C ASP A 47 4.88 0.04 -17.81
N VAL A 48 5.32 0.87 -16.86
CA VAL A 48 5.30 0.51 -15.43
C VAL A 48 3.85 0.53 -14.95
N ASN A 49 3.39 -0.58 -14.38
CA ASN A 49 2.00 -0.70 -13.93
C ASN A 49 1.84 -0.90 -12.42
N TYR A 50 2.93 -0.86 -11.64
CA TYR A 50 2.90 -1.03 -10.19
C TYR A 50 3.41 0.22 -9.49
N ILE A 51 2.55 0.87 -8.71
CA ILE A 51 2.88 2.07 -7.92
C ILE A 51 2.77 1.73 -6.43
N ASP A 52 3.86 1.97 -5.70
CA ASP A 52 3.95 1.78 -4.26
C ASP A 52 3.94 3.12 -3.53
N THR A 53 3.01 3.29 -2.60
CA THR A 53 2.83 4.49 -1.77
C THR A 53 2.49 4.12 -0.32
N SER A 54 2.19 5.10 0.51
CA SER A 54 1.60 4.91 1.84
C SER A 54 0.92 6.20 2.25
N ARG A 55 -0.14 6.07 3.05
CA ARG A 55 -0.77 7.18 3.76
C ARG A 55 0.17 7.96 4.68
N HIS A 56 1.32 7.38 5.05
CA HIS A 56 2.35 8.10 5.81
C HIS A 56 3.25 9.00 4.95
N TYR A 57 3.23 8.86 3.62
CA TYR A 57 4.16 9.55 2.71
C TYR A 57 3.64 10.92 2.28
N GLY A 58 3.33 11.80 3.24
CA GLY A 58 2.86 13.16 2.95
C GLY A 58 1.72 13.18 1.91
N PRO A 59 1.76 14.07 0.89
CA PRO A 59 0.74 14.14 -0.16
C PRO A 59 0.88 13.08 -1.25
N SER A 60 1.66 12.00 -1.05
CA SER A 60 1.95 11.04 -2.12
C SER A 60 0.70 10.43 -2.76
N GLU A 61 -0.33 10.10 -1.98
CA GLU A 61 -1.58 9.51 -2.51
C GLU A 61 -2.34 10.54 -3.36
N GLU A 62 -2.39 11.80 -2.93
CA GLU A 62 -3.03 12.90 -3.67
C GLU A 62 -2.31 13.18 -4.99
N ILE A 63 -0.99 13.16 -5.00
CA ILE A 63 -0.18 13.36 -6.20
C ILE A 63 -0.43 12.23 -7.22
N ILE A 64 -0.53 10.99 -6.76
CA ILE A 64 -0.89 9.85 -7.62
C ILE A 64 -2.30 10.06 -8.18
N GLY A 65 -3.27 10.43 -7.35
CA GLY A 65 -4.64 10.74 -7.79
C GLY A 65 -4.66 11.81 -8.88
N LYS A 66 -3.94 12.92 -8.69
CA LYS A 66 -3.79 13.98 -9.70
C LYS A 66 -3.13 13.47 -10.99
N ALA A 67 -2.10 12.63 -10.90
CA ALA A 67 -1.41 12.10 -12.07
C ALA A 67 -2.30 11.21 -12.94
N LEU A 68 -3.24 10.49 -12.31
CA LEU A 68 -4.17 9.58 -12.98
C LEU A 68 -5.37 10.28 -13.64
N ILE A 69 -5.62 11.58 -13.37
CA ILE A 69 -6.71 12.32 -14.02
C ILE A 69 -6.52 12.32 -15.55
N GLY A 70 -7.45 11.71 -16.26
CA GLY A 70 -7.40 11.59 -17.73
C GLY A 70 -6.43 10.54 -18.27
N TYR A 71 -5.71 9.81 -17.41
CA TYR A 71 -4.94 8.64 -17.82
C TYR A 71 -5.90 7.49 -18.14
N ARG A 72 -5.78 6.93 -19.35
CA ARG A 72 -6.70 5.88 -19.85
C ARG A 72 -6.21 4.45 -19.60
N GLY A 73 -4.94 4.29 -19.22
CA GLY A 73 -4.41 2.98 -18.83
C GLY A 73 -4.87 2.59 -17.43
N ASP A 74 -4.52 1.39 -17.02
CA ASP A 74 -4.73 0.92 -15.64
C ASP A 74 -3.39 0.77 -14.93
N CYS A 75 -3.41 0.87 -13.61
CA CYS A 75 -2.26 0.61 -12.76
C CYS A 75 -2.69 -0.07 -11.45
N ILE A 76 -1.77 -0.84 -10.90
CA ILE A 76 -1.89 -1.54 -9.64
C ILE A 76 -1.31 -0.63 -8.57
N ILE A 77 -2.13 -0.25 -7.59
CA ILE A 77 -1.70 0.59 -6.47
C ILE A 77 -1.56 -0.24 -5.21
N CYS A 78 -0.36 -0.20 -4.64
CA CYS A 78 -0.04 -0.71 -3.32
C CYS A 78 0.09 0.47 -2.35
N THR A 79 -0.85 0.60 -1.41
CA THR A 79 -0.71 1.54 -0.29
C THR A 79 -0.53 0.79 1.03
N LYS A 80 -0.20 1.53 2.09
CA LYS A 80 0.14 0.97 3.40
C LYS A 80 -0.44 1.81 4.53
N LEU A 81 -0.96 1.12 5.54
CA LEU A 81 -1.52 1.66 6.78
C LEU A 81 -0.94 0.93 8.00
N GLY A 82 -1.01 1.57 9.16
CA GLY A 82 -0.58 1.04 10.46
C GLY A 82 0.91 1.26 10.74
N PRO A 83 1.38 0.81 11.90
CA PRO A 83 0.92 1.27 13.22
C PRO A 83 0.88 2.80 13.37
N ARG A 84 1.63 3.57 12.56
CA ARG A 84 1.70 5.03 12.66
C ARG A 84 0.40 5.74 12.27
N THR A 85 -0.49 5.07 11.55
CA THR A 85 -1.76 5.64 11.07
C THR A 85 -2.98 4.99 11.73
N GLY A 86 -2.79 4.21 12.79
CA GLY A 86 -3.86 3.47 13.48
C GLY A 86 -3.57 1.98 13.63
N MET A 87 -4.14 1.37 14.67
CA MET A 87 -3.94 -0.04 15.01
C MET A 87 -5.25 -0.82 15.18
N THR A 88 -6.38 -0.13 15.21
CA THR A 88 -7.71 -0.72 15.32
C THR A 88 -8.39 -0.87 13.96
N ALA A 89 -9.38 -1.75 13.87
CA ALA A 89 -10.17 -1.95 12.67
C ALA A 89 -10.89 -0.65 12.23
N SER A 90 -11.44 0.14 13.16
CA SER A 90 -12.12 1.39 12.85
C SER A 90 -11.18 2.45 12.30
N GLU A 91 -10.01 2.65 12.91
CA GLU A 91 -8.99 3.57 12.39
C GLU A 91 -8.52 3.16 11.00
N THR A 92 -8.43 1.85 10.76
CA THR A 92 -8.04 1.27 9.48
C THR A 92 -9.06 1.58 8.38
N ILE A 93 -10.35 1.44 8.67
CA ILE A 93 -11.43 1.73 7.73
C ILE A 93 -11.43 3.21 7.36
N VAL A 94 -11.33 4.11 8.35
CA VAL A 94 -11.21 5.56 8.12
C VAL A 94 -9.95 5.89 7.31
N GLY A 95 -8.83 5.25 7.63
CA GLY A 95 -7.58 5.42 6.89
C GLY A 95 -7.70 5.03 5.41
N VAL A 96 -8.40 3.94 5.12
CA VAL A 96 -8.66 3.49 3.75
C VAL A 96 -9.64 4.39 3.02
N GLU A 97 -10.68 4.90 3.68
CA GLU A 97 -11.58 5.92 3.10
C GLU A 97 -10.81 7.12 2.58
N GLN A 98 -9.90 7.62 3.43
CA GLN A 98 -9.08 8.76 3.09
C GLN A 98 -8.06 8.46 1.98
N SER A 99 -7.49 7.24 1.94
CA SER A 99 -6.64 6.82 0.82
C SER A 99 -7.42 6.73 -0.50
N LEU A 100 -8.64 6.18 -0.48
CA LEU A 100 -9.49 6.07 -1.67
C LEU A 100 -9.87 7.44 -2.23
N GLU A 101 -10.22 8.38 -1.34
CA GLU A 101 -10.50 9.77 -1.68
C GLU A 101 -9.26 10.45 -2.30
N ALA A 102 -8.10 10.37 -1.64
CA ALA A 102 -6.85 10.98 -2.12
C ALA A 102 -6.41 10.42 -3.48
N LEU A 103 -6.54 9.11 -3.68
CA LEU A 103 -6.21 8.44 -4.94
C LEU A 103 -7.27 8.68 -6.03
N GLY A 104 -8.48 9.11 -5.68
CA GLY A 104 -9.61 9.22 -6.60
C GLY A 104 -10.01 7.87 -7.21
N ARG A 105 -9.91 6.77 -6.43
CA ARG A 105 -10.18 5.40 -6.90
C ARG A 105 -11.28 4.70 -6.09
N PRO A 106 -12.06 3.81 -6.71
CA PRO A 106 -13.11 3.07 -6.01
C PRO A 106 -12.57 1.93 -5.13
N HIS A 107 -11.35 1.46 -5.40
CA HIS A 107 -10.70 0.38 -4.65
C HIS A 107 -9.18 0.55 -4.59
N ILE A 108 -8.56 -0.14 -3.63
CA ILE A 108 -7.11 -0.33 -3.52
C ILE A 108 -6.77 -1.76 -3.97
N ASP A 109 -5.74 -1.92 -4.82
CA ASP A 109 -5.35 -3.25 -5.28
C ASP A 109 -4.62 -4.03 -4.19
N ILE A 110 -3.66 -3.42 -3.50
CA ILE A 110 -2.89 -4.07 -2.45
C ILE A 110 -2.79 -3.12 -1.24
N LEU A 111 -3.14 -3.63 -0.06
CA LEU A 111 -3.00 -2.93 1.21
C LEU A 111 -2.04 -3.66 2.14
N LEU A 112 -0.98 -2.99 2.59
CA LEU A 112 0.01 -3.59 3.49
C LEU A 112 -0.04 -2.97 4.90
N ALA A 113 0.11 -3.82 5.92
CA ALA A 113 0.39 -3.38 7.28
C ALA A 113 1.81 -2.81 7.32
N HIS A 114 1.96 -1.51 7.55
CA HIS A 114 3.19 -0.76 7.29
C HIS A 114 4.15 -0.82 8.49
N ASP A 115 5.40 -1.22 8.28
CA ASP A 115 6.46 -1.14 9.30
C ASP A 115 6.11 -1.81 10.63
N ILE A 116 5.55 -3.02 10.59
CA ILE A 116 5.09 -3.71 11.81
C ILE A 116 6.20 -3.99 12.82
N GLN A 117 7.48 -3.88 12.43
CA GLN A 117 8.61 -3.93 13.37
C GLN A 117 8.58 -2.82 14.43
N GLN A 118 7.77 -1.77 14.26
CA GLN A 118 7.64 -0.70 15.25
C GLN A 118 6.85 -1.12 16.50
N ILE A 119 6.09 -2.21 16.40
CA ILE A 119 5.20 -2.71 17.47
C ILE A 119 5.65 -4.08 18.01
N GLY A 120 6.86 -4.52 17.64
CA GLY A 120 7.44 -5.77 18.11
C GLY A 120 8.36 -6.42 17.07
N GLU A 121 8.81 -7.64 17.36
CA GLU A 121 9.66 -8.41 16.45
C GLU A 121 9.02 -9.75 16.06
N GLY A 122 9.33 -10.21 14.84
CA GLY A 122 8.92 -11.51 14.32
C GLY A 122 7.43 -11.82 14.53
N VAL A 123 7.14 -12.95 15.18
CA VAL A 123 5.77 -13.41 15.47
C VAL A 123 5.02 -12.47 16.42
N GLY A 124 5.72 -11.75 17.30
CA GLY A 124 5.10 -10.80 18.24
C GLY A 124 4.41 -9.65 17.52
N ALA A 125 5.10 -9.03 16.55
CA ALA A 125 4.54 -7.97 15.72
C ALA A 125 3.33 -8.45 14.91
N VAL A 126 3.41 -9.67 14.36
CA VAL A 126 2.30 -10.28 13.61
C VAL A 126 1.10 -10.55 14.51
N LYS A 127 1.32 -11.07 15.73
CA LYS A 127 0.24 -11.26 16.71
C LYS A 127 -0.43 -9.94 17.09
N ALA A 128 0.33 -8.85 17.21
CA ALA A 128 -0.21 -7.55 17.57
C ALA A 128 -1.18 -7.00 16.50
N ILE A 129 -0.86 -7.13 15.20
CA ILE A 129 -1.77 -6.68 14.13
C ILE A 129 -2.98 -7.61 13.93
N LEU A 130 -2.88 -8.88 14.38
CA LEU A 130 -3.92 -9.91 14.30
C LEU A 130 -4.84 -9.96 15.54
N GLN A 131 -4.65 -9.07 16.52
CA GLN A 131 -5.54 -9.01 17.68
C GLN A 131 -6.98 -8.75 17.22
N ARG A 132 -7.95 -9.32 17.94
CA ARG A 132 -9.38 -9.12 17.66
C ARG A 132 -9.71 -7.63 17.72
N GLY A 133 -10.33 -7.11 16.66
CA GLY A 133 -10.62 -5.68 16.49
C GLY A 133 -9.40 -4.86 16.06
N GLY A 134 -8.29 -5.50 15.72
CA GLY A 134 -7.05 -4.88 15.29
C GLY A 134 -6.98 -4.58 13.79
N LEU A 135 -5.82 -4.10 13.36
CA LEU A 135 -5.52 -3.68 11.98
C LEU A 135 -5.96 -4.69 10.91
N VAL A 136 -5.65 -5.97 11.10
CA VAL A 136 -5.96 -7.00 10.08
C VAL A 136 -7.45 -7.30 10.00
N ASP A 137 -8.22 -7.16 11.10
CA ASP A 137 -9.67 -7.31 11.04
C ASP A 137 -10.31 -6.20 10.18
N GLY A 138 -9.80 -4.97 10.27
CA GLY A 138 -10.17 -3.88 9.37
C GLY A 138 -9.83 -4.18 7.91
N PHE A 139 -8.62 -4.70 7.64
CA PHE A 139 -8.23 -5.12 6.29
C PHE A 139 -9.15 -6.20 5.72
N ARG A 140 -9.51 -7.19 6.53
CA ARG A 140 -10.41 -8.29 6.13
C ARG A 140 -11.82 -7.79 5.83
N GLN A 141 -12.34 -6.90 6.66
CA GLN A 141 -13.64 -6.28 6.42
C GLN A 141 -13.63 -5.52 5.08
N LEU A 142 -12.64 -4.66 4.84
CA LEU A 142 -12.51 -3.92 3.59
C LEU A 142 -12.33 -4.83 2.36
N GLN A 143 -11.69 -5.99 2.55
CA GLN A 143 -11.58 -7.01 1.50
C GLN A 143 -12.92 -7.68 1.20
N GLN A 144 -13.73 -8.00 2.22
CA GLN A 144 -15.09 -8.53 2.05
C GLN A 144 -16.01 -7.51 1.38
N GLU A 145 -15.84 -6.22 1.67
CA GLU A 145 -16.55 -5.11 1.02
C GLU A 145 -16.08 -4.84 -0.43
N GLY A 146 -15.02 -5.50 -0.90
CA GLY A 146 -14.47 -5.32 -2.25
C GLY A 146 -13.67 -4.01 -2.43
N ARG A 147 -13.44 -3.26 -1.36
CA ARG A 147 -12.72 -1.98 -1.35
C ARG A 147 -11.20 -2.15 -1.39
N VAL A 148 -10.72 -3.33 -0.97
CA VAL A 148 -9.31 -3.75 -1.03
C VAL A 148 -9.25 -5.13 -1.66
N ARG A 149 -8.41 -5.35 -2.68
CA ARG A 149 -8.35 -6.67 -3.36
C ARG A 149 -7.44 -7.65 -2.62
N PHE A 150 -6.23 -7.21 -2.26
CA PHE A 150 -5.23 -8.04 -1.58
C PHE A 150 -4.68 -7.35 -0.34
N ILE A 151 -4.38 -8.13 0.68
CA ILE A 151 -3.84 -7.65 1.95
C ILE A 151 -2.49 -8.32 2.22
N GLY A 152 -1.61 -7.62 2.92
CA GLY A 152 -0.29 -8.14 3.26
C GLY A 152 0.40 -7.36 4.37
N VAL A 153 1.69 -7.60 4.53
CA VAL A 153 2.51 -7.00 5.59
C VAL A 153 3.79 -6.45 4.97
N SER A 154 4.15 -5.23 5.34
CA SER A 154 5.44 -4.61 5.06
C SER A 154 6.21 -4.51 6.38
N GLY A 155 7.39 -5.11 6.44
CA GLY A 155 8.20 -5.05 7.64
C GLY A 155 9.60 -5.62 7.43
N ARG A 156 10.42 -5.50 8.47
CA ARG A 156 11.79 -6.03 8.49
C ARG A 156 11.88 -7.24 9.42
N HIS A 157 12.90 -8.07 9.19
CA HIS A 157 13.27 -9.18 10.08
C HIS A 157 12.15 -10.20 10.38
N PHE A 158 11.55 -10.77 9.34
CA PHE A 158 10.63 -11.91 9.47
C PHE A 158 11.33 -13.24 9.80
N ARG A 159 12.45 -13.23 10.54
CA ARG A 159 13.11 -14.47 10.98
C ARG A 159 12.14 -15.27 11.85
N GLY A 160 11.91 -16.53 11.49
CA GLY A 160 11.01 -17.44 12.21
C GLY A 160 9.55 -17.45 11.73
N LEU A 161 9.16 -16.60 10.78
CA LEU A 161 7.86 -16.70 10.10
C LEU A 161 7.96 -17.73 8.97
N GLY A 162 7.96 -19.00 9.33
CA GLY A 162 7.70 -20.06 8.36
C GLY A 162 6.34 -19.87 7.70
N CYS A 163 6.18 -20.39 6.49
CA CYS A 163 4.93 -20.35 5.67
C CYS A 163 3.66 -20.82 6.44
N SER A 164 3.84 -21.48 7.58
CA SER A 164 2.80 -21.92 8.53
C SER A 164 2.12 -20.79 9.32
N ALA A 165 2.78 -19.65 9.56
CA ALA A 165 2.20 -18.59 10.42
C ALA A 165 0.98 -17.89 9.80
N TYR A 166 0.75 -18.12 8.51
CA TYR A 166 -0.39 -17.59 7.74
C TYR A 166 -1.46 -18.64 7.42
N LYS A 167 -1.24 -19.91 7.80
CA LYS A 167 -2.21 -21.00 7.61
C LYS A 167 -2.96 -21.20 8.93
N GLY A 168 -4.09 -20.52 9.11
CA GLY A 168 -5.00 -20.84 10.22
C GLY A 168 -5.48 -19.69 11.09
N VAL A 169 -5.57 -18.47 10.54
CA VAL A 169 -6.38 -17.39 11.13
C VAL A 169 -7.25 -16.81 10.04
#